data_AF-A0AAJ1W0G4-F1
#
_entry.id   AF-A0AAJ1W0G4-F1
#
_cell.length_a   1.000
_cell.length_b   1.000
_cell.length_c   1.000
_cell.angle_alpha   90.00
_cell.angle_beta   90.00
_cell.angle_gamma   90.00
#
_symmetry.space_group_name_H-M   'P 1'
#
loop_
_entity.id
_entity.type
_entity.pdbx_description
1 polymer ?
#
loop_
_entity_poly.entity_id
_entity_poly.type
_entity_poly.pdbx_seq_one_letter_code
_entity_poly.pdbx_strand_id
1 'polypeptide(L)'
;MGMRWWIAAVVVAATVMTGCSSGKTVVRSSGTSSAAKSTSAAASSSEATSTESAPVTTLDSSQCVDVTGANLDLLTASDKDAARKAADTLERYNPPSSVKSAIEHFVTTGGAHFDDPDYTKNNQIVKSWVDQVCPT
;
A
#
# COMPACT_ATOMS: atom_id res chain seq x y z
N MET A 1 46.36 -2.44 -0.75
CA MET A 1 45.84 -2.09 -2.09
C MET A 1 45.76 -3.35 -2.94
N GLY A 2 44.63 -3.60 -3.60
CA GLY A 2 44.47 -4.66 -4.60
C GLY A 2 43.15 -5.40 -4.41
N MET A 3 42.30 -5.62 -5.40
CA MET A 3 42.19 -5.12 -6.78
C MET A 3 40.69 -5.27 -7.10
N ARG A 4 40.06 -4.24 -7.65
CA ARG A 4 38.63 -4.25 -8.04
C ARG A 4 38.46 -5.21 -9.21
N TRP A 5 37.59 -6.20 -9.09
CA TRP A 5 37.15 -7.02 -10.22
C TRP A 5 35.68 -6.72 -10.51
N TRP A 6 35.45 -5.99 -11.60
CA TRP A 6 34.17 -5.88 -12.28
C TRP A 6 34.02 -7.08 -13.20
N ILE A 7 32.90 -7.79 -13.14
CA ILE A 7 32.44 -8.60 -14.28
C ILE A 7 30.95 -8.33 -14.45
N ALA A 8 30.65 -7.63 -15.54
CA ALA A 8 29.33 -7.48 -16.10
C ALA A 8 28.93 -8.76 -16.87
N ALA A 9 27.67 -9.15 -16.79
CA ALA A 9 27.07 -10.10 -17.72
C ALA A 9 25.67 -9.61 -18.10
N VAL A 10 25.57 -9.14 -19.34
CA VAL A 10 24.32 -8.83 -20.05
C VAL A 10 23.77 -10.14 -20.61
N VAL A 11 22.48 -10.42 -20.37
CA VAL A 11 21.72 -11.38 -21.18
C VAL A 11 20.40 -10.73 -21.59
N VAL A 12 20.27 -10.52 -22.90
CA VAL A 12 19.07 -10.12 -23.63
C VAL A 12 18.31 -11.39 -24.03
N ALA A 13 16.99 -11.42 -23.85
CA ALA A 13 16.11 -12.39 -24.51
C ALA A 13 14.70 -11.82 -24.69
N ALA A 14 14.05 -12.26 -25.76
CA ALA A 14 13.12 -11.52 -26.60
C ALA A 14 11.63 -11.52 -26.18
N THR A 15 10.92 -10.61 -26.83
CA THR A 15 9.48 -10.32 -26.86
C THR A 15 8.57 -11.51 -27.20
N VAL A 16 7.37 -11.53 -26.62
CA VAL A 16 6.18 -12.13 -27.24
C VAL A 16 5.07 -11.09 -27.34
N MET A 17 4.57 -10.88 -28.56
CA MET A 17 3.37 -10.11 -28.87
C MET A 17 2.16 -11.04 -28.93
N THR A 18 1.10 -10.72 -28.20
CA THR A 18 -0.30 -11.18 -28.40
C THR A 18 -1.15 -10.19 -27.60
N GLY A 19 -2.27 -9.61 -28.01
CA GLY A 19 -3.16 -9.73 -29.15
C GLY A 19 -4.40 -8.89 -28.78
N CYS A 20 -4.93 -8.13 -29.73
CA CYS A 20 -6.00 -7.15 -29.57
C CYS A 20 -7.39 -7.80 -29.39
N SER A 21 -8.29 -7.21 -28.59
CA SER A 21 -9.74 -7.38 -28.80
C SER A 21 -10.47 -6.06 -28.61
N SER A 22 -11.27 -5.72 -29.61
CA SER A 22 -11.94 -4.45 -29.84
C SER A 22 -13.32 -4.38 -29.16
N GLY A 23 -13.70 -3.18 -28.71
CA GLY A 23 -15.07 -2.82 -28.36
C GLY A 23 -15.30 -1.32 -28.52
N LYS A 24 -15.96 -0.93 -29.60
CA LYS A 24 -16.22 0.44 -30.08
C LYS A 24 -17.64 0.87 -29.69
N THR A 25 -17.84 2.09 -29.17
CA THR A 25 -18.82 3.07 -29.71
C THR A 25 -18.71 4.47 -29.08
N VAL A 26 -19.10 5.45 -29.89
CA VAL A 26 -19.00 6.92 -29.81
C VAL A 26 -20.35 7.52 -29.42
N VAL A 27 -20.42 8.57 -28.59
CA VAL A 27 -21.21 9.84 -28.76
C VAL A 27 -20.75 10.80 -27.62
N ARG A 28 -20.07 11.95 -27.81
CA ARG A 28 -20.44 13.31 -28.28
C ARG A 28 -21.61 14.04 -27.57
N SER A 29 -21.33 15.32 -27.25
CA SER A 29 -22.22 16.48 -27.00
C SER A 29 -22.43 16.79 -25.50
N SER A 30 -21.73 17.81 -24.94
CA SER A 30 -21.94 19.28 -25.01
C SER A 30 -23.11 19.78 -24.17
N GLY A 31 -22.84 20.63 -23.16
CA GLY A 31 -23.86 21.25 -22.32
C GLY A 31 -23.33 22.18 -21.20
N THR A 32 -22.92 23.37 -21.61
CA THR A 32 -22.98 24.70 -20.96
C THR A 32 -23.65 24.88 -19.57
N SER A 33 -22.91 25.60 -18.71
CA SER A 33 -23.31 26.60 -17.69
C SER A 33 -24.00 26.26 -16.36
N SER A 34 -23.30 26.70 -15.31
CA SER A 34 -23.71 27.61 -14.23
C SER A 34 -24.85 27.24 -13.26
N ALA A 35 -24.42 27.07 -12.00
CA ALA A 35 -24.91 27.74 -10.79
C ALA A 35 -26.42 27.95 -10.62
N ALA A 36 -27.00 27.26 -9.64
CA ALA A 36 -27.98 27.86 -8.74
C ALA A 36 -27.95 27.19 -7.37
N LYS A 37 -28.02 28.03 -6.36
CA LYS A 37 -27.85 27.81 -4.94
C LYS A 37 -29.22 27.54 -4.28
N SER A 38 -29.18 26.67 -3.27
CA SER A 38 -30.10 26.52 -2.13
C SER A 38 -31.51 25.96 -2.33
N THR A 39 -31.75 24.79 -1.72
CA THR A 39 -32.93 24.58 -0.86
C THR A 39 -32.70 23.47 0.18
N SER A 40 -32.93 23.85 1.44
CA SER A 40 -33.53 23.14 2.57
C SER A 40 -33.10 21.73 3.03
N ALA A 41 -32.53 21.73 4.24
CA ALA A 41 -32.79 20.88 5.41
C ALA A 41 -33.45 19.49 5.25
N ALA A 42 -32.79 18.47 5.82
CA ALA A 42 -33.42 17.48 6.67
C ALA A 42 -32.38 16.87 7.64
N ALA A 43 -32.69 16.88 8.92
CA ALA A 43 -32.00 16.09 9.93
C ALA A 43 -32.34 14.61 9.71
N SER A 44 -31.36 13.72 9.82
CA SER A 44 -31.59 12.33 10.18
C SER A 44 -30.41 11.80 10.96
N SER A 45 -30.76 11.33 12.15
CA SER A 45 -29.91 10.69 13.13
C SER A 45 -29.52 9.28 12.71
N SER A 46 -28.37 8.88 13.23
CA SER A 46 -28.00 7.52 13.67
C SER A 46 -28.03 6.40 12.64
N GLU A 47 -26.84 6.03 12.17
CA GLU A 47 -26.31 4.69 12.45
C GLU A 47 -24.85 4.84 12.87
N ALA A 48 -24.60 4.77 14.18
CA ALA A 48 -23.29 4.41 14.68
C ALA A 48 -23.12 2.93 14.40
N THR A 49 -22.52 2.58 13.27
CA THR A 49 -21.93 1.26 13.12
C THR A 49 -20.79 1.23 14.13
N SER A 50 -21.04 0.62 15.29
CA SER A 50 -19.99 0.16 16.18
C SER A 50 -19.09 -0.75 15.34
N THR A 51 -18.00 -0.20 14.83
CA THR A 51 -16.83 -1.00 14.53
C THR A 51 -16.40 -1.55 15.88
N GLU A 52 -16.87 -2.77 16.16
CA GLU A 52 -16.27 -3.61 17.17
C GLU A 52 -14.78 -3.65 16.84
N SER A 53 -13.98 -2.92 17.63
CA SER A 53 -12.55 -3.13 17.67
C SER A 53 -12.36 -4.56 18.15
N ALA A 54 -12.29 -5.49 17.20
CA ALA A 54 -11.86 -6.85 17.47
C ALA A 54 -10.58 -6.74 18.31
N PRO A 55 -10.44 -7.54 19.39
CA PRO A 55 -9.26 -7.48 20.23
C PRO A 55 -8.03 -7.73 19.36
N VAL A 56 -7.15 -6.73 19.29
CA VAL A 56 -5.85 -6.88 18.64
C VAL A 56 -5.09 -7.93 19.45
N THR A 57 -4.90 -9.10 18.85
CA THR A 57 -4.18 -10.19 19.50
C THR A 57 -2.69 -9.86 19.39
N THR A 58 -2.03 -9.71 20.54
CA THR A 58 -0.58 -9.55 20.58
C THR A 58 0.07 -10.81 20.03
N LEU A 59 1.08 -10.64 19.19
CA LEU A 59 1.84 -11.73 18.60
C LEU A 59 2.90 -12.24 19.58
N ASP A 60 3.35 -13.48 19.39
CA ASP A 60 4.48 -14.03 20.13
C ASP A 60 5.79 -13.32 19.76
N SER A 61 6.81 -13.40 20.61
CA SER A 61 8.12 -12.78 20.38
C SER A 61 8.74 -13.15 19.02
N SER A 62 8.60 -14.40 18.59
CA SER A 62 9.10 -14.85 17.28
C SER A 62 8.37 -14.17 16.11
N GLN A 63 7.05 -14.13 16.19
CA GLN A 63 6.19 -13.45 15.20
C GLN A 63 6.43 -11.95 15.17
N CYS A 64 6.80 -11.34 16.30
CA CYS A 64 7.15 -9.93 16.35
C CYS A 64 8.47 -9.59 15.69
N VAL A 65 9.44 -10.51 15.70
CA VAL A 65 10.66 -10.35 14.90
C VAL A 65 10.31 -10.34 13.42
N ASP A 66 9.43 -11.24 12.97
CA ASP A 66 9.00 -11.31 11.58
C ASP A 66 8.26 -10.02 11.15
N VAL A 67 7.27 -9.56 11.94
CA VAL A 67 6.50 -8.33 11.64
C VAL A 67 7.39 -7.09 11.67
N THR A 68 8.25 -6.96 12.67
CA THR A 68 9.14 -5.80 12.77
C THR A 68 10.19 -5.81 11.66
N GLY A 69 10.77 -6.96 11.35
CA GLY A 69 11.71 -7.15 10.26
C GLY A 69 11.07 -6.82 8.90
N ALA A 70 9.89 -7.39 8.61
CA ALA A 70 9.17 -7.12 7.37
C ALA A 70 8.74 -5.65 7.26
N ASN A 71 8.39 -4.98 8.37
CA ASN A 71 8.12 -3.54 8.33
C ASN A 71 9.38 -2.74 7.96
N LEU A 72 10.54 -3.09 8.51
CA LEU A 72 11.81 -2.46 8.12
C LEU A 72 12.17 -2.74 6.66
N ASP A 73 12.02 -3.99 6.21
CA ASP A 73 12.27 -4.38 4.82
C ASP A 73 11.32 -3.65 3.86
N LEU A 74 10.06 -3.47 4.22
CA LEU A 74 9.09 -2.71 3.42
C LEU A 74 9.52 -1.25 3.27
N LEU A 75 9.94 -0.62 4.36
CA LEU A 75 10.35 0.78 4.34
C LEU A 75 11.69 0.99 3.64
N THR A 76 12.60 0.01 3.72
CA THR A 76 13.95 0.10 3.15
C THR A 76 14.09 -0.52 1.76
N ALA A 77 13.02 -1.13 1.24
CA ALA A 77 12.97 -1.66 -0.11
C ALA A 77 13.39 -0.59 -1.13
N SER A 78 14.08 -1.03 -2.18
CA SER A 78 14.54 -0.19 -3.30
C SER A 78 13.76 -0.42 -4.59
N ASP A 79 12.85 -1.39 -4.59
CA ASP A 79 12.06 -1.81 -5.72
C ASP A 79 10.78 -2.52 -5.26
N LYS A 80 9.86 -2.70 -6.22
CA LYS A 80 8.52 -3.23 -5.96
C LYS A 80 8.54 -4.71 -5.58
N ASP A 81 9.54 -5.48 -6.01
CA ASP A 81 9.61 -6.92 -5.71
C ASP A 81 10.07 -7.13 -4.26
N ALA A 82 11.08 -6.38 -3.82
CA ALA A 82 11.52 -6.36 -2.43
C ALA A 82 10.39 -5.88 -1.50
N ALA A 83 9.71 -4.78 -1.86
CA ALA A 83 8.59 -4.26 -1.10
C ALA A 83 7.42 -5.27 -1.05
N ARG A 84 7.10 -5.93 -2.16
CA ARG A 84 6.06 -6.97 -2.22
C ARG A 84 6.38 -8.15 -1.29
N LYS A 85 7.63 -8.61 -1.27
CA LYS A 85 8.03 -9.72 -0.37
C LYS A 85 7.86 -9.36 1.12
N ALA A 86 8.19 -8.12 1.48
CA ALA A 86 7.96 -7.60 2.82
C ALA A 86 6.46 -7.50 3.13
N ALA A 87 5.67 -6.96 2.19
CA ALA A 87 4.22 -6.91 2.31
C ALA A 87 3.58 -8.29 2.49
N ASP A 88 3.96 -9.29 1.69
CA ASP A 88 3.45 -10.65 1.80
C ASP A 88 3.69 -11.25 3.20
N THR A 89 4.79 -10.88 3.85
CA THR A 89 5.09 -11.29 5.23
C THR A 89 4.16 -10.61 6.22
N LEU A 90 4.01 -9.28 6.13
CA LEU A 90 3.10 -8.51 6.99
C LEU A 90 1.64 -8.97 6.85
N GLU A 91 1.20 -9.26 5.62
CA GLU A 91 -0.16 -9.67 5.32
C GLU A 91 -0.56 -11.04 5.91
N ARG A 92 0.42 -11.91 6.19
CA ARG A 92 0.18 -13.21 6.85
C ARG A 92 -0.37 -13.07 8.26
N TYR A 93 -0.12 -11.93 8.91
CA TYR A 93 -0.62 -11.61 10.26
C TYR A 93 -1.99 -10.93 10.23
N ASN A 94 -2.65 -10.93 9.06
CA ASN A 94 -3.97 -10.39 8.82
C ASN A 94 -4.17 -8.94 9.33
N PRO A 95 -3.35 -7.99 8.87
CA PRO A 95 -3.49 -6.60 9.23
C PRO A 95 -4.88 -6.03 8.84
N PRO A 96 -5.40 -5.04 9.58
CA PRO A 96 -6.61 -4.32 9.20
C PRO A 96 -6.54 -3.73 7.79
N SER A 97 -7.69 -3.47 7.17
CA SER A 97 -7.76 -2.95 5.79
C SER A 97 -7.00 -1.63 5.61
N SER A 98 -7.02 -0.74 6.60
CA SER A 98 -6.26 0.52 6.57
C SER A 98 -4.75 0.28 6.49
N VAL A 99 -4.25 -0.74 7.21
CA VAL A 99 -2.84 -1.12 7.24
C VAL A 99 -2.46 -1.82 5.93
N LYS A 100 -3.30 -2.72 5.40
CA LYS A 100 -3.09 -3.32 4.07
C LYS A 100 -2.99 -2.25 2.99
N SER A 101 -3.89 -1.27 2.98
CA SER A 101 -3.82 -0.16 2.02
C SER A 101 -2.53 0.66 2.13
N ALA A 102 -2.04 0.90 3.35
CA ALA A 102 -0.79 1.61 3.57
C ALA A 102 0.43 0.78 3.12
N ILE A 103 0.43 -0.53 3.38
CA ILE A 103 1.45 -1.47 2.90
C ILE A 103 1.48 -1.48 1.36
N GLU A 104 0.31 -1.61 0.71
CA GLU A 104 0.19 -1.63 -0.74
C GLU A 104 0.66 -0.33 -1.42
N HIS A 105 0.52 0.80 -0.72
CA HIS A 105 1.10 2.05 -1.17
C HIS A 105 2.63 1.97 -1.24
N PHE A 106 3.28 1.49 -0.17
CA PHE A 106 4.72 1.26 -0.15
C PHE A 106 5.18 0.23 -1.19
N VAL A 107 4.39 -0.82 -1.45
CA VAL A 107 4.68 -1.73 -2.55
C VAL A 107 4.60 -1.05 -3.90
N THR A 108 3.62 -0.17 -4.08
CA THR A 108 3.41 0.55 -5.35
C THR A 108 4.56 1.50 -5.64
N THR A 109 5.09 2.17 -4.62
CA THR A 109 6.24 3.07 -4.69
C THR A 109 7.58 2.32 -4.74
N GLY A 110 7.62 1.06 -4.26
CA GLY A 110 8.84 0.26 -4.21
C GLY A 110 9.63 0.44 -2.91
N GLY A 111 8.98 0.88 -1.85
CA GLY A 111 9.57 1.19 -0.55
C GLY A 111 9.10 2.54 -0.02
N ALA A 112 9.69 3.00 1.08
CA ALA A 112 9.44 4.34 1.59
C ALA A 112 10.19 5.40 0.75
N HIS A 113 9.46 6.44 0.34
CA HIS A 113 10.00 7.62 -0.33
C HIS A 113 9.68 8.86 0.49
N PHE A 114 10.67 9.68 0.83
CA PHE A 114 10.44 10.87 1.67
C PHE A 114 9.74 12.01 0.93
N ASP A 115 9.80 12.00 -0.41
CA ASP A 115 9.12 12.93 -1.30
C ASP A 115 7.67 12.52 -1.63
N ASP A 116 7.24 11.34 -1.17
CA ASP A 116 5.86 10.89 -1.28
C ASP A 116 4.96 11.65 -0.29
N PRO A 117 3.91 12.36 -0.77
CA PRO A 117 3.01 13.12 0.09
C PRO A 117 2.26 12.25 1.11
N ASP A 118 2.09 10.95 0.83
CA ASP A 118 1.37 10.03 1.70
C ASP A 118 2.30 9.25 2.66
N TYR A 119 3.64 9.42 2.56
CA TYR A 119 4.62 8.69 3.38
C TYR A 119 4.31 8.77 4.88
N THR A 120 4.14 9.98 5.41
CA THR A 120 3.96 10.20 6.86
C THR A 120 2.71 9.49 7.36
N LYS A 121 1.61 9.60 6.61
CA LYS A 121 0.33 8.99 6.95
C LYS A 121 0.43 7.46 6.90
N ASN A 122 0.93 6.90 5.82
CA ASN A 122 1.00 5.45 5.63
C ASN A 122 1.99 4.82 6.62
N ASN A 123 3.15 5.43 6.84
CA ASN A 123 4.12 4.95 7.82
C ASN A 123 3.53 4.95 9.24
N GLN A 124 2.78 5.99 9.62
CA GLN A 124 2.13 6.04 10.93
C GLN A 124 1.08 4.94 11.09
N ILE A 125 0.29 4.65 10.04
CA ILE A 125 -0.71 3.58 10.07
C ILE A 125 -0.04 2.22 10.29
N VAL A 126 1.01 1.91 9.52
CA VAL A 126 1.72 0.62 9.65
C VAL A 126 2.43 0.54 11.00
N LYS A 127 3.16 1.58 11.40
CA LYS A 127 3.87 1.61 12.69
C LYS A 127 2.92 1.44 13.87
N SER A 128 1.80 2.14 13.89
CA SER A 128 0.81 2.03 14.97
C SER A 128 0.26 0.62 15.10
N TRP A 129 0.03 -0.06 13.98
CA TRP A 129 -0.38 -1.46 14.00
C TRP A 129 0.74 -2.37 14.52
N VAL A 130 1.98 -2.20 14.05
CA VAL A 130 3.14 -2.95 14.57
C VAL A 130 3.28 -2.77 16.08
N ASP A 131 3.21 -1.54 16.59
CA ASP A 131 3.31 -1.26 18.04
C ASP A 131 2.16 -1.93 18.84
N GLN A 132 0.97 -2.06 18.24
CA GLN A 132 -0.19 -2.71 18.87
C GLN A 132 -0.05 -4.24 18.93
N VAL A 133 0.42 -4.87 17.85
CA VAL A 133 0.57 -6.33 17.80
C VAL A 133 1.88 -6.81 18.41
N CYS A 134 2.88 -5.93 18.50
CA CYS A 134 4.21 -6.17 19.04
C CYS A 134 4.62 -5.09 20.05
N PRO A 135 3.94 -5.02 21.20
CA PRO A 135 4.29 -4.10 22.27
C PRO A 135 5.69 -4.44 22.82
N THR A 136 6.47 -3.39 23.12
CA THR A 136 7.80 -3.49 23.72
C THR A 136 7.75 -3.39 25.24
#